data_AF-A0A2G4I9A2-F1
#
_entry.id   AF-A0A2G4I9A2-F1
#
_cell.length_a   1.000
_cell.length_b   1.000
_cell.length_c   1.000
_cell.angle_alpha   90.00
_cell.angle_beta   90.00
_cell.angle_gamma   90.00
#
_symmetry.space_group_name_H-M   'P 1'
#
loop_
_entity.id
_entity.type
_entity.pdbx_description
1 polymer ?
#
loop_
_entity_poly.entity_id
_entity_poly.type
_entity_poly.pdbx_seq_one_letter_code
_entity_poly.pdbx_strand_id
1 'polypeptide(L)' 'MTYLLSRALVAGKTTGSRIYVFGDGKLTPYCDLPSGGDCAYLEAVEDGPNMLVSYYSTHEGTTNIYLAVVPLK' A
#
# COMPACT_ATOMS: atom_id res chain seq x y z
N MET A 1 -3.12 -8.61 14.63
CA MET A 1 -2.94 -7.29 13.99
C MET A 1 -3.60 -7.34 12.62
N THR A 2 -4.33 -6.31 12.18
CA THR A 2 -4.99 -6.32 10.86
C THR A 2 -4.34 -5.28 9.96
N TYR A 3 -4.00 -5.65 8.74
CA TYR A 3 -3.52 -4.71 7.73
C TYR A 3 -4.69 -4.19 6.92
N LEU A 4 -4.70 -2.88 6.68
CA LEU A 4 -5.67 -2.23 5.80
C LEU A 4 -4.92 -1.52 4.69
N LEU A 5 -5.16 -1.93 3.45
CA LEU A 5 -4.55 -1.37 2.26
C LEU A 5 -5.55 -0.38 1.64
N SER A 6 -5.13 0.85 1.40
CA SER A 6 -6.06 1.92 1.04
C SER A 6 -5.46 2.96 0.12
N ARG A 7 -6.34 3.64 -0.63
CA ARG A 7 -6.04 4.95 -1.21
C ARG A 7 -5.92 5.95 -0.08
N ALA A 8 -4.82 6.69 -0.02
CA ALA A 8 -4.64 7.74 0.97
C ALA A 8 -4.14 9.04 0.33
N LEU A 9 -4.35 10.15 1.03
CA LEU A 9 -3.58 11.37 0.81
C LEU A 9 -2.18 11.11 1.38
N VAL A 10 -1.18 11.05 0.49
CA VAL A 10 0.22 10.79 0.85
C VAL A 10 0.97 12.12 0.82
N ALA A 11 1.86 12.34 1.79
CA ALA A 11 2.61 13.60 1.86
C ALA A 11 3.39 13.86 0.56
N GLY A 12 3.23 15.04 -0.02
CA GLY A 12 3.86 15.40 -1.29
C GLY A 12 3.17 14.87 -2.55
N LYS A 13 2.00 14.20 -2.43
CA LYS A 13 1.18 13.74 -3.56
C LYS A 13 -0.29 14.11 -3.34
N THR A 14 -1.05 14.22 -4.44
CA THR A 14 -2.52 14.40 -4.36
C THR A 14 -3.19 13.14 -3.81
N THR A 15 -2.72 11.96 -4.22
CA THR A 15 -3.18 10.65 -3.78
C THR A 15 -2.03 9.64 -3.91
N GLY A 16 -2.13 8.52 -3.18
CA GLY A 16 -1.25 7.39 -3.32
C GLY A 16 -1.78 6.17 -2.59
N SER A 17 -0.97 5.12 -2.54
CA SER A 17 -1.30 3.88 -1.84
C SER A 17 -0.61 3.82 -0.48
N ARG A 18 -1.38 3.57 0.58
CA ARG A 18 -0.87 3.43 1.95
C ARG A 18 -1.36 2.14 2.59
N ILE A 19 -0.45 1.51 3.32
CA ILE A 19 -0.77 0.41 4.22
C ILE A 19 -0.92 0.98 5.63
N TYR A 20 -1.97 0.57 6.31
CA TYR A 20 -2.23 0.86 7.71
C TYR A 20 -2.21 -0.43 8.52
N VAL A 21 -1.96 -0.25 9.81
CA VAL A 21 -2.14 -1.27 10.84
C VAL A 21 -3.34 -0.86 11.69
N PHE A 22 -4.30 -1.77 11.85
CA PHE A 22 -5.43 -1.63 12.76
C PHE A 22 -5.25 -2.56 13.97
N GLY A 23 -5.32 -1.97 15.15
CA GLY A 23 -5.23 -2.63 16.45
C GLY A 23 -5.69 -1.68 17.55
N ASP A 24 -6.27 -2.21 18.62
CA ASP A 24 -6.73 -1.44 19.79
C ASP A 24 -7.68 -0.26 19.44
N GLY A 25 -8.53 -0.47 18.43
CA GLY A 25 -9.45 0.55 17.94
C GLY A 25 -8.79 1.72 17.20
N LYS A 26 -7.48 1.64 16.92
CA LYS A 26 -6.70 2.69 16.27
C LYS A 26 -6.15 2.23 14.93
N LEU A 27 -6.35 3.07 13.92
CA LEU A 27 -5.71 2.92 12.61
C LEU A 27 -4.42 3.74 12.58
N THR A 28 -3.28 3.09 12.38
CA THR A 28 -1.96 3.73 12.38
C THR A 28 -1.29 3.56 11.01
N PRO A 29 -0.76 4.63 10.38
CA PRO A 29 0.00 4.51 9.14
C PRO A 29 1.18 3.56 9.31
N TYR A 30 1.36 2.63 8.36
CA TYR A 30 2.49 1.72 8.35
C TYR A 30 3.55 2.15 7.33
N CYS A 31 3.19 2.20 6.05
CA CYS A 31 4.07 2.64 4.98
C CYS A 31 3.29 3.13 3.76
N ASP A 32 3.95 3.93 2.93
CA ASP A 32 3.45 4.36 1.61
C ASP A 32 4.13 3.52 0.52
N LEU A 33 3.36 3.11 -0.49
CA LEU A 33 3.94 2.49 -1.68
C LEU A 33 4.26 3.59 -2.71
N PRO A 34 5.26 3.38 -3.58
CA PRO A 34 5.70 4.38 -4.55
C PRO A 34 4.76 4.47 -5.76
N SER A 35 3.44 4.33 -5.58
CA SER A 35 2.46 4.46 -6.66
C SER A 35 2.32 5.91 -7.14
N GLY A 36 2.14 6.07 -8.45
CA GLY A 36 1.78 7.33 -9.08
C GLY A 36 0.27 7.52 -9.08
N GLY A 37 -0.21 8.66 -8.59
CA GLY A 37 -1.61 9.07 -8.68
C GLY A 37 -2.58 8.27 -7.80
N ASP A 38 -3.81 8.09 -8.26
CA ASP A 38 -4.96 7.61 -7.49
C ASP A 38 -5.18 6.10 -7.58
N CYS A 39 -4.08 5.34 -7.57
CA CYS A 39 -4.12 3.89 -7.78
C CYS A 39 -4.34 3.12 -6.46
N ALA A 40 -5.46 2.41 -6.31
CA ALA A 40 -5.84 1.80 -5.02
C ALA A 40 -6.64 0.49 -5.11
N TYR A 41 -6.08 -0.49 -5.80
CA TYR A 41 -6.51 -1.90 -5.77
C TYR A 41 -5.30 -2.70 -5.29
N LEU A 42 -5.02 -2.54 -4.00
CA LEU A 42 -3.92 -3.21 -3.35
C LEU A 42 -4.40 -4.53 -2.82
N GLU A 43 -3.71 -5.60 -3.20
CA GLU A 43 -4.00 -6.95 -2.70
C GLU A 43 -2.71 -7.53 -2.16
N ALA A 44 -2.81 -8.29 -1.06
CA ALA A 44 -1.64 -8.85 -0.40
C ALA A 44 -1.84 -10.31 0.00
N VAL A 45 -0.74 -11.06 0.01
CA VAL A 45 -0.65 -12.40 0.57
C VAL A 45 0.48 -12.46 1.58
N GLU A 46 0.33 -13.27 2.62
CA GLU A 46 1.42 -13.54 3.57
C GLU A 46 2.46 -14.48 2.95
N ASP A 47 3.73 -14.17 3.16
CA ASP A 47 4.91 -14.96 2.74
C ASP A 47 5.98 -14.92 3.84
N GLY A 48 5.90 -15.87 4.77
CA GLY A 48 6.80 -15.97 5.91
C GLY A 48 6.80 -14.70 6.78
N PRO A 49 7.94 -14.00 6.95
CA PRO A 49 8.00 -12.76 7.73
C PRO A 49 7.50 -11.52 6.97
N ASN A 50 7.03 -11.68 5.73
CA ASN A 50 6.61 -10.58 4.86
C ASN A 50 5.17 -10.75 4.37
N MET A 51 4.62 -9.68 3.82
CA MET A 51 3.51 -9.71 2.89
C MET A 51 4.00 -9.29 1.50
N LEU A 52 3.55 -10.00 0.48
CA LEU A 52 3.73 -9.65 -0.92
C LEU A 52 2.52 -8.82 -1.34
N VAL A 53 2.74 -7.58 -1.73
CA VAL A 53 1.68 -6.61 -2.06
C VAL A 53 1.73 -6.28 -3.54
N SER A 54 0.68 -6.67 -4.27
CA SER A 54 0.46 -6.24 -5.64
C SER A 54 -0.22 -4.87 -5.64
N TYR A 55 0.29 -3.94 -6.46
CA TYR A 55 -0.32 -2.64 -6.67
C TYR A 55 -0.06 -2.18 -8.10
N TYR A 56 -0.99 -1.42 -8.66
CA TYR A 56 -0.84 -0.84 -10.00
C TYR A 56 -0.44 0.64 -9.91
N SER A 57 0.18 1.15 -10.97
CA SER A 57 0.48 2.58 -11.14
C SER A 57 0.20 2.99 -12.59
N THR A 58 -0.73 3.92 -12.80
CA THR A 58 -1.14 4.38 -14.14
C THR A 58 -0.57 5.74 -14.53
N HIS A 59 0.07 6.46 -13.60
CA HIS A 59 0.48 7.85 -13.80
C HIS A 59 2.01 8.00 -13.95
N GLU A 60 2.64 7.04 -14.63
CA GLU A 60 4.10 6.97 -14.85
C GLU A 60 4.47 6.94 -16.34
N GLY A 61 3.57 7.38 -17.22
CA GLY A 61 3.73 7.32 -18.68
C GLY A 61 3.36 5.96 -19.29
N THR A 62 3.61 4.86 -18.56
CA THR A 62 3.14 3.51 -18.89
C THR A 62 2.42 2.92 -17.68
N THR A 63 1.32 2.20 -17.92
CA THR A 63 0.62 1.46 -16.85
C THR A 63 1.41 0.23 -16.47
N ASN A 64 1.77 0.13 -15.19
CA ASN A 64 2.51 -1.01 -14.65
C ASN A 64 1.77 -1.64 -13.45
N ILE A 65 2.01 -2.93 -13.24
CA ILE A 65 1.68 -3.64 -12.00
C ILE A 65 2.99 -3.99 -11.32
N TYR A 66 3.12 -3.61 -10.06
CA TYR A 66 4.30 -3.77 -9.25
C TYR A 66 4.04 -4.74 -8.10
N LEU A 67 5.10 -5.39 -7.63
CA LEU A 67 5.11 -6.18 -6.41
C LEU A 67 6.02 -5.51 -5.39
N ALA A 68 5.47 -5.16 -4.22
CA ALA A 68 6.24 -4.75 -3.05
C ALA A 68 6.38 -5.92 -2.08
N VAL A 69 7.55 -6.04 -1.46
CA VAL A 69 7.77 -6.93 -0.31
C VAL A 69 7.77 -6.05 0.93
N VAL A 70 6.79 -6.26 1.81
CA VAL A 70 6.62 -5.45 3.01
C VAL A 70 6.73 -6.37 4.24
N PRO A 71 7.60 -6.09 5.22
CA PRO A 71 7.68 -6.90 6.42
C PRO A 71 6.34 -6.93 7.18
N LEU A 72 6.03 -8.06 7.82
CA LEU A 72 4.96 -8.12 8.80
C LEU A 72 5.46 -7.57 10.14
N LYS A 73 4.63 -6.76 10.80
CA LYS A 73 4.71 -6.33 12.19
C LYS A 73 3.89 -7.21 13.12
#